data_AF-A0A963R430-F1
#
_entry.id   AF-A0A963R430-F1
#
_cell.length_a   1.000
_cell.length_b   1.000
_cell.length_c   1.000
_cell.angle_alpha   90.00
_cell.angle_beta   90.00
_cell.angle_gamma   90.00
#
_symmetry.space_group_name_H-M   'P 1'
#
loop_
_entity.id
_entity.type
_entity.pdbx_description
1 polymer ?
#
loop_
_entity_poly.entity_id
_entity_poly.type
_entity_poly.pdbx_seq_one_letter_code
_entity_poly.pdbx_strand_id
1 'polypeptide(L)'
;MYTESDLQSAVAAGVLSHEAAEALRAHAAGLRTAPVADEEHFRLITGFNDIFVTIAAVLLMVACAGIGNAIAPGIAGLLVAASAWLMAEFFTRQRRMALPSIVLLLAFVGGVAAIPINILAETNPHLPDRVEALMGAGIGLGAAAAAWAHWRRFMVPITVAAGT
;
A
#
# COMPACT_ATOMS: atom_id res chain seq x y z
N MET A 1 -27.09 6.30 -34.03
CA MET A 1 -27.03 4.82 -34.06
C MET A 1 -28.00 4.35 -35.11
N TYR A 2 -27.59 3.40 -35.96
CA TYR A 2 -28.51 2.73 -36.87
C TYR A 2 -29.29 1.67 -36.09
N THR A 3 -30.57 1.54 -36.39
CA THR A 3 -31.52 0.62 -35.76
C THR A 3 -31.62 -0.69 -36.54
N GLU A 4 -32.22 -1.72 -35.95
CA GLU A 4 -32.47 -2.99 -36.66
C GLU A 4 -33.36 -2.79 -37.90
N SER A 5 -34.30 -1.83 -37.84
CA SER A 5 -35.10 -1.44 -39.00
C SER A 5 -34.26 -0.80 -40.11
N ASP A 6 -33.22 -0.03 -39.77
CA ASP A 6 -32.33 0.56 -40.77
C ASP A 6 -31.48 -0.52 -41.48
N LEU A 7 -31.05 -1.55 -40.74
CA LEU A 7 -30.35 -2.71 -41.31
C LEU A 7 -31.23 -3.52 -42.25
N GLN A 8 -32.48 -3.80 -41.86
CA GLN A 8 -33.43 -4.53 -42.71
C GLN A 8 -33.80 -3.73 -43.96
N SER A 9 -33.99 -2.41 -43.82
CA SER A 9 -34.23 -1.51 -44.95
C SER A 9 -33.06 -1.51 -45.95
N ALA A 10 -31.81 -1.49 -45.45
CA ALA A 10 -30.63 -1.53 -46.31
C ALA A 10 -30.44 -2.87 -47.04
N VAL A 11 -30.85 -3.99 -46.43
CA VAL A 11 -30.88 -5.30 -47.10
C VAL A 11 -31.98 -5.34 -48.17
N ALA A 12 -33.18 -4.84 -47.86
CA ALA A 12 -34.29 -4.78 -48.81
C ALA A 12 -33.99 -3.88 -50.02
N ALA A 13 -33.23 -2.79 -49.80
CA ALA A 13 -32.76 -1.89 -50.85
C ALA A 13 -31.57 -2.45 -51.66
N GLY A 14 -31.06 -3.64 -51.31
CA GLY A 14 -29.90 -4.26 -51.97
C GLY A 14 -28.56 -3.56 -51.71
N VAL A 15 -28.52 -2.61 -50.78
CA VAL A 15 -27.31 -1.89 -50.37
C VAL A 15 -26.40 -2.79 -49.54
N LEU A 16 -26.98 -3.73 -48.79
CA LEU A 16 -26.29 -4.73 -47.98
C LEU A 16 -26.75 -6.15 -48.36
N SER A 17 -25.82 -7.10 -48.40
CA SER A 17 -26.19 -8.52 -48.52
C SER A 17 -26.72 -9.05 -47.18
N HIS A 18 -27.56 -10.09 -47.25
CA HIS A 18 -28.12 -10.73 -46.06
C HIS A 18 -27.02 -11.26 -45.12
N GLU A 19 -25.99 -11.88 -45.71
CA GLU A 19 -24.84 -12.44 -45.01
C GLU A 19 -23.99 -11.35 -44.32
N ALA A 20 -23.81 -10.18 -44.95
CA ALA A 20 -23.09 -9.06 -44.33
C ALA A 20 -23.87 -8.46 -43.15
N ALA A 21 -25.21 -8.40 -43.25
CA ALA A 21 -26.06 -7.95 -42.15
C ALA A 21 -26.01 -8.91 -40.96
N GLU A 22 -26.00 -10.22 -41.19
CA GLU A 22 -25.83 -11.22 -40.13
C GLU A 22 -24.45 -11.18 -39.49
N ALA A 23 -23.38 -11.06 -40.29
CA ALA A 23 -22.03 -10.90 -39.78
C ALA A 23 -21.88 -9.65 -38.90
N LEU A 24 -22.52 -8.54 -39.30
CA LEU A 24 -22.53 -7.30 -38.52
C LEU A 24 -23.30 -7.46 -37.20
N ARG A 25 -24.45 -8.17 -37.20
CA ARG A 25 -25.18 -8.48 -35.96
C ARG A 25 -24.34 -9.34 -35.02
N ALA A 26 -23.68 -10.37 -35.53
CA ALA A 26 -22.82 -11.24 -34.74
C ALA A 26 -21.64 -10.46 -34.14
N HIS A 27 -21.02 -9.56 -34.92
CA HIS A 27 -19.95 -8.69 -34.44
C HIS A 27 -20.44 -7.71 -33.36
N ALA A 28 -21.56 -7.03 -33.59
CA ALA A 28 -22.15 -6.08 -32.63
C ALA A 28 -22.61 -6.78 -31.34
N ALA A 29 -23.10 -8.01 -31.42
CA ALA A 29 -23.40 -8.82 -30.24
C ALA A 29 -22.10 -9.13 -29.47
N GLY A 30 -21.03 -9.54 -30.16
CA GLY A 30 -19.71 -9.78 -29.55
C GLY A 30 -19.09 -8.55 -28.88
N LEU A 31 -19.33 -7.34 -29.40
CA LEU A 31 -18.91 -6.08 -28.77
C LEU A 31 -19.69 -5.77 -27.48
N ARG A 32 -20.94 -6.24 -27.35
CA ARG A 32 -21.73 -6.07 -26.12
C ARG A 32 -21.38 -7.11 -25.05
N THR A 33 -20.89 -8.28 -25.45
CA THR A 33 -20.34 -9.31 -24.56
C THR A 33 -18.85 -9.16 -24.29
N ALA A 34 -18.16 -8.26 -24.99
CA ALA A 34 -16.81 -7.86 -24.61
C ALA A 34 -16.91 -7.22 -23.22
N PRO A 35 -16.20 -7.76 -22.21
CA PRO A 35 -16.23 -7.16 -20.88
C PRO A 35 -15.79 -5.72 -21.05
N VAL A 36 -16.67 -4.80 -20.63
CA VAL A 36 -16.38 -3.38 -20.55
C VAL A 36 -15.12 -3.28 -19.70
N ALA A 37 -13.99 -3.01 -20.37
CA ALA A 37 -12.74 -2.63 -19.77
C ALA A 37 -12.93 -1.23 -19.17
N ASP A 38 -13.68 -1.19 -18.08
CA ASP A 38 -13.80 -0.05 -17.16
C ASP A 38 -13.29 -0.54 -15.82
N GLU A 39 -11.97 -0.71 -15.76
CA GLU A 39 -11.21 -1.05 -14.56
C GLU A 39 -11.10 0.16 -13.60
N GLU A 40 -11.67 1.32 -13.91
CA GLU A 40 -11.59 2.50 -13.05
C GLU A 40 -12.60 2.47 -11.88
N HIS A 41 -13.77 1.83 -12.04
CA HIS A 41 -14.84 1.93 -11.05
C HIS A 41 -14.62 1.13 -9.75
N PHE A 42 -13.62 0.25 -9.68
CA PHE A 42 -13.35 -0.57 -8.49
C PHE A 42 -12.27 0.00 -7.55
N ARG A 43 -11.52 1.04 -7.97
CA ARG A 43 -10.45 1.61 -7.14
C ARG A 43 -10.96 2.43 -5.95
N LEU A 44 -12.12 3.08 -6.09
CA LEU A 44 -12.67 3.91 -5.01
C LEU A 44 -13.14 3.06 -3.80
N ILE A 45 -13.68 1.86 -4.06
CA ILE A 45 -14.17 0.96 -3.00
C ILE A 45 -13.01 0.26 -2.28
N THR A 46 -11.92 -0.09 -2.97
CA THR A 46 -10.72 -0.65 -2.34
C THR A 46 -9.94 0.37 -1.52
N GLY A 47 -9.86 1.62 -1.97
CA GLY A 47 -9.18 2.70 -1.23
C GLY A 47 -9.80 3.01 0.14
N PHE A 48 -11.11 2.87 0.31
CA PHE A 48 -11.79 3.12 1.59
C PHE A 48 -11.42 2.08 2.66
N ASN A 49 -11.30 0.81 2.28
CA ASN A 49 -10.85 -0.24 3.18
C ASN A 49 -9.41 0.00 3.68
N ASP A 50 -8.53 0.51 2.80
CA ASP A 50 -7.15 0.84 3.15
C ASP A 50 -7.07 1.94 4.23
N ILE A 51 -7.98 2.92 4.20
CA ILE A 51 -8.04 3.98 5.21
C ILE A 51 -8.39 3.41 6.59
N PHE A 52 -9.43 2.59 6.69
CA PHE A 52 -9.82 2.00 7.98
C PHE A 52 -8.72 1.11 8.57
N VAL A 53 -8.11 0.27 7.73
CA VAL A 53 -7.00 -0.59 8.14
C VAL A 53 -5.82 0.27 8.62
N THR A 54 -5.52 1.36 7.92
CA THR A 54 -4.44 2.28 8.30
C THR A 54 -4.74 2.96 9.65
N ILE A 55 -5.96 3.44 9.87
CA ILE A 55 -6.36 4.04 11.15
C ILE A 55 -6.23 3.01 12.28
N ALA A 56 -6.72 1.78 12.07
CA ALA A 56 -6.59 0.71 13.05
C ALA A 56 -5.11 0.39 13.36
N ALA A 57 -4.25 0.37 12.34
CA ALA A 57 -2.82 0.17 12.51
C ALA A 57 -2.18 1.30 13.32
N VAL A 58 -2.50 2.56 13.04
CA VAL A 58 -1.99 3.72 13.79
C VAL A 58 -2.44 3.65 15.25
N LEU A 59 -3.72 3.37 15.51
CA LEU A 59 -4.24 3.23 16.88
C LEU A 59 -3.53 2.12 17.64
N LEU A 60 -3.27 0.98 16.98
CA LEU A 60 -2.48 -0.10 17.58
C LEU A 60 -1.05 0.34 17.89
N MET A 61 -0.38 1.04 16.96
CA MET A 61 0.98 1.56 17.21
C MET A 61 1.01 2.54 18.39
N VAL A 62 0.02 3.42 18.50
CA VAL A 62 -0.11 4.35 19.63
C VAL A 62 -0.31 3.58 20.95
N ALA A 63 -1.15 2.54 20.96
CA ALA A 63 -1.33 1.69 22.13
C ALA A 63 -0.02 0.97 22.52
N CYS A 64 0.68 0.38 21.55
CA CYS A 64 1.99 -0.27 21.77
C CYS A 64 3.02 0.72 22.31
N ALA A 65 3.09 1.94 21.78
CA ALA A 65 3.98 2.98 22.26
C ALA A 65 3.65 3.37 23.70
N GLY A 66 2.36 3.59 24.02
CA GLY A 66 1.89 3.91 25.36
C GLY A 66 2.22 2.83 26.38
N ILE A 67 1.97 1.56 26.04
CA ILE A 67 2.30 0.41 26.89
C ILE A 67 3.82 0.34 27.11
N GLY A 68 4.61 0.45 26.03
CA GLY A 68 6.06 0.34 26.15
C GLY A 68 6.69 1.47 26.96
N ASN A 69 6.18 2.70 26.83
CA ASN A 69 6.62 3.84 27.63
C ASN A 69 6.36 3.64 29.12
N ALA A 70 5.30 2.92 29.49
CA ALA A 70 5.00 2.59 30.88
C ALA A 70 5.89 1.47 31.47
N ILE A 71 6.63 0.73 30.63
CA ILE A 71 7.47 -0.41 31.07
C ILE A 71 8.91 0.04 31.31
N ALA A 72 9.61 0.51 30.28
CA ALA A 72 11.00 0.96 30.37
C ALA A 72 11.42 1.73 29.09
N PRO A 73 12.49 2.56 29.17
CA PRO A 73 13.02 3.27 28.02
C PRO A 73 13.35 2.32 26.86
N GLY A 74 12.95 2.70 25.65
CA GLY A 74 13.18 1.91 24.43
C GLY A 74 12.18 0.77 24.20
N ILE A 75 11.43 0.31 25.20
CA ILE A 75 10.41 -0.75 25.01
C ILE A 75 9.29 -0.28 24.10
N ALA A 76 8.90 1.00 24.14
CA ALA A 76 7.95 1.57 23.20
C ALA A 76 8.40 1.41 21.74
N GLY A 77 9.65 1.77 21.43
CA GLY A 77 10.22 1.61 20.10
C GLY A 77 10.26 0.14 19.66
N LEU A 78 10.61 -0.76 20.58
CA LEU A 78 10.63 -2.20 20.34
C LEU A 78 9.23 -2.75 20.02
N LEU A 79 8.21 -2.41 20.80
CA LEU A 79 6.84 -2.87 20.59
C LEU A 79 6.25 -2.32 19.30
N VAL A 80 6.53 -1.06 18.97
CA VAL A 80 6.11 -0.44 17.70
C VAL A 80 6.80 -1.14 16.52
N ALA A 81 8.12 -1.34 16.57
CA ALA A 81 8.86 -2.01 15.50
C ALA A 81 8.39 -3.46 15.31
N ALA A 82 8.25 -4.22 16.40
CA ALA A 82 7.78 -5.60 16.34
C ALA A 82 6.36 -5.69 15.76
N SER A 83 5.44 -4.88 16.25
CA SER A 83 4.06 -4.85 15.78
C SER A 83 3.97 -4.43 14.31
N ALA A 84 4.74 -3.40 13.92
CA ALA A 84 4.78 -2.93 12.54
C ALA A 84 5.28 -4.03 11.57
N TRP A 85 6.34 -4.75 11.94
CA TRP A 85 6.85 -5.87 11.14
C TRP A 85 5.84 -7.01 11.00
N LEU A 86 5.21 -7.42 12.11
CA LEU A 86 4.20 -8.48 12.10
C LEU A 86 2.98 -8.10 11.26
N MET A 87 2.54 -6.84 11.34
CA MET A 87 1.47 -6.34 10.50
C MET A 87 1.88 -6.25 9.03
N ALA A 88 3.11 -5.84 8.71
CA ALA A 88 3.61 -5.79 7.34
C ALA A 88 3.64 -7.19 6.70
N GLU A 89 3.92 -8.23 7.48
CA GLU A 89 3.84 -9.63 7.04
C GLU A 89 2.44 -10.02 6.52
N PHE A 90 1.39 -9.39 7.03
CA PHE A 90 0.03 -9.60 6.56
C PHE A 90 -0.42 -8.56 5.53
N PHE A 91 -0.38 -7.27 5.89
CA PHE A 91 -0.94 -6.20 5.07
C PHE A 91 -0.09 -5.86 3.85
N THR A 92 1.24 -5.90 3.99
CA THR A 92 2.17 -5.63 2.88
C THR A 92 2.39 -6.88 2.04
N ARG A 93 2.77 -8.01 2.65
CA ARG A 93 3.15 -9.20 1.88
C ARG A 93 1.96 -9.98 1.32
N GLN A 94 0.92 -10.21 2.12
CA GLN A 94 -0.19 -11.09 1.73
C GLN A 94 -1.32 -10.31 1.08
N ARG A 95 -1.76 -9.20 1.70
CA ARG A 95 -2.88 -8.38 1.22
C ARG A 95 -2.48 -7.33 0.18
N ARG A 96 -1.19 -7.01 0.05
CA ARG A 96 -0.63 -6.03 -0.91
C ARG A 96 -1.32 -4.65 -0.86
N MET A 97 -1.68 -4.18 0.33
CA MET A 97 -2.32 -2.86 0.52
C MET A 97 -1.26 -1.75 0.54
N ALA A 98 -1.45 -0.66 -0.20
CA ALA A 98 -0.41 0.36 -0.37
C ALA A 98 -0.34 1.33 0.82
N LEU A 99 -1.48 1.92 1.21
CA LEU A 99 -1.54 2.95 2.25
C LEU A 99 -1.09 2.43 3.63
N PRO A 100 -1.60 1.28 4.13
CA PRO A 100 -1.13 0.74 5.41
C PRO A 100 0.36 0.40 5.37
N SER A 101 0.87 -0.09 4.23
CA SER A 101 2.29 -0.47 4.10
C SER A 101 3.24 0.70 4.26
N ILE A 102 2.87 1.89 3.76
CA ILE A 102 3.69 3.10 3.95
C ILE A 102 3.77 3.45 5.43
N VAL A 103 2.63 3.44 6.13
CA VAL A 103 2.57 3.73 7.57
C VAL A 103 3.37 2.70 8.38
N LEU A 104 3.23 1.41 8.06
CA LEU A 104 3.96 0.34 8.74
C LEU A 104 5.48 0.42 8.53
N LEU A 105 5.95 0.79 7.33
CA LEU A 105 7.37 1.04 7.09
C LEU A 105 7.90 2.18 7.96
N LEU A 106 7.20 3.31 7.99
CA LEU A 106 7.58 4.47 8.80
C LEU A 106 7.57 4.13 10.29
N ALA A 107 6.53 3.43 10.76
CA ALA A 107 6.43 2.97 12.14
C ALA A 107 7.56 1.99 12.50
N PHE A 108 7.92 1.07 11.60
CA PHE A 108 9.01 0.14 11.82
C PHE A 108 10.36 0.85 11.96
N VAL A 109 10.72 1.69 10.99
CA VAL A 109 12.01 2.41 10.99
C VAL A 109 12.08 3.39 12.15
N GLY A 110 11.00 4.15 12.40
CA GLY A 110 10.88 5.05 13.52
C GLY A 110 10.97 4.32 14.87
N GLY A 111 10.31 3.17 15.00
CA GLY A 111 10.36 2.32 16.19
C GLY A 111 11.77 1.82 16.48
N VAL A 112 12.50 1.34 15.46
CA VAL A 112 13.90 0.90 15.61
C VAL A 112 14.80 2.06 16.05
N ALA A 113 14.68 3.23 15.44
CA ALA A 113 15.45 4.41 15.82
C ALA A 113 15.10 4.90 17.24
N ALA A 114 13.82 4.81 17.61
CA ALA A 114 13.32 5.25 18.91
C ALA A 114 13.89 4.44 20.09
N ILE A 115 14.31 3.18 19.88
CA ILE A 115 14.88 2.35 20.97
C ILE A 115 16.09 3.05 21.62
N PRO A 116 17.22 3.27 20.90
CA PRO A 116 18.38 3.93 21.47
C PRO A 116 18.14 5.41 21.81
N ILE A 117 17.29 6.12 21.04
CA ILE A 117 16.96 7.52 21.32
C ILE A 117 16.29 7.67 22.69
N ASN A 118 15.28 6.85 22.99
CA ASN A 118 14.59 6.92 24.28
C ASN A 118 15.50 6.53 25.45
N ILE A 119 16.35 5.51 25.26
CA ILE A 119 17.33 5.13 26.29
C ILE A 119 18.28 6.30 26.59
N LEU A 120 18.80 6.96 25.55
CA LEU A 120 19.72 8.07 25.71
C LEU A 120 19.03 9.29 26.36
N ALA A 121 17.80 9.59 25.94
CA ALA A 121 17.00 10.69 26.48
C ALA A 121 16.61 10.50 27.94
N GLU A 122 16.37 9.26 28.40
CA GLU A 122 16.07 8.99 29.80
C GLU A 122 17.34 9.00 30.66
N THR A 123 18.40 8.32 30.20
CA THR A 123 19.63 8.15 30.98
C THR A 123 20.46 9.43 31.06
N ASN A 124 20.30 10.37 30.11
CA ASN A 124 21.04 11.63 30.01
C ASN A 124 22.51 11.52 30.42
N PRO A 125 23.28 10.61 29.80
CA PRO A 125 24.67 10.40 30.17
C PRO A 125 25.51 11.62 29.76
N HIS A 126 26.37 12.09 30.65
CA HIS A 126 27.35 13.12 30.30
C HIS A 126 28.45 12.50 29.43
N LEU A 127 28.36 12.73 28.12
CA LEU A 127 29.29 12.20 27.13
C LEU A 127 29.99 13.36 26.40
N PRO A 128 31.23 13.14 25.92
CA PRO A 128 31.86 14.11 25.03
C PRO A 128 31.08 14.26 23.72
N ASP A 129 31.00 15.47 23.16
CA ASP A 129 30.27 15.78 21.92
C ASP A 129 30.56 14.82 20.76
N ARG A 130 31.82 14.37 20.64
CA ARG A 130 32.22 13.40 19.62
C ARG A 130 31.52 12.05 19.78
N VAL A 131 31.33 11.59 21.01
CA VAL A 131 30.66 10.32 21.32
C VAL A 131 29.18 10.44 21.02
N GLU A 132 28.54 11.55 21.39
CA GLU A 132 27.13 11.82 21.05
C GLU A 132 26.91 11.84 19.53
N ALA A 133 27.78 12.52 18.78
CA ALA A 133 27.72 12.54 17.33
C ALA A 133 27.89 11.14 16.71
N LEU A 134 28.81 10.32 17.24
CA LEU A 134 29.01 8.94 16.80
C LEU A 134 27.80 8.05 17.09
N MET A 135 27.17 8.20 18.25
CA MET A 135 25.94 7.49 18.58
C MET A 135 24.80 7.91 17.64
N GLY A 136 24.63 9.21 17.39
CA GLY A 136 23.63 9.72 16.44
C GLY A 136 23.82 9.15 15.03
N ALA A 137 25.06 9.11 14.54
CA ALA A 137 25.39 8.46 13.27
C ALA A 137 25.10 6.95 13.29
N GLY A 138 25.41 6.26 14.39
CA GLY A 138 25.09 4.85 14.60
C GLY A 138 23.60 4.56 14.56
N ILE A 139 22.78 5.41 15.19
CA ILE A 139 21.31 5.32 15.15
C ILE A 139 20.81 5.51 13.71
N GLY A 140 21.32 6.51 13.00
CA GLY A 140 20.98 6.74 11.59
C GLY A 140 21.33 5.55 10.69
N LEU A 141 22.51 4.97 10.86
CA LEU A 141 22.93 3.76 10.15
C LEU A 141 22.04 2.56 10.51
N GLY A 142 21.67 2.39 11.79
CA GLY A 142 20.75 1.35 12.24
C GLY A 142 19.36 1.50 11.62
N ALA A 143 18.82 2.71 11.56
CA ALA A 143 17.55 3.02 10.90
C ALA A 143 17.61 2.73 9.39
N ALA A 144 18.70 3.09 8.72
CA ALA A 144 18.92 2.77 7.31
C ALA A 144 19.02 1.25 7.06
N ALA A 145 19.75 0.53 7.92
CA ALA A 145 19.84 -0.93 7.85
C ALA A 145 18.47 -1.60 8.09
N ALA A 146 17.68 -1.09 9.02
CA ALA A 146 16.31 -1.55 9.26
C ALA A 146 15.41 -1.29 8.05
N ALA A 147 15.45 -0.08 7.47
CA ALA A 147 14.71 0.24 6.26
C ALA A 147 15.09 -0.68 5.10
N TRP A 148 16.38 -0.96 4.93
CA TRP A 148 16.87 -1.90 3.92
C TRP A 148 16.39 -3.34 4.19
N ALA A 149 16.43 -3.81 5.44
CA ALA A 149 15.93 -5.13 5.82
C ALA A 149 14.42 -5.27 5.55
N HIS A 150 13.65 -4.23 5.90
CA HIS A 150 12.22 -4.15 5.60
C HIS A 150 11.97 -4.18 4.09
N TRP A 151 12.70 -3.37 3.32
CA TRP A 151 12.61 -3.35 1.86
C TRP A 151 12.93 -4.72 1.25
N ARG A 152 14.02 -5.37 1.69
CA ARG A 152 14.42 -6.69 1.20
C ARG A 152 13.36 -7.76 1.48
N ARG A 153 12.64 -7.65 2.60
CA ARG A 153 11.63 -8.62 3.02
C ARG A 153 10.30 -8.47 2.28
N PHE A 154 9.85 -7.23 2.13
CA PHE A 154 8.49 -6.92 1.67
C PHE A 154 8.44 -6.39 0.24
N MET A 155 9.56 -5.88 -0.28
CA MET A 155 9.72 -5.36 -1.65
C MET A 155 8.52 -4.51 -2.08
N VAL A 156 8.18 -3.50 -1.27
CA VAL A 156 6.97 -2.69 -1.48
C VAL A 156 7.02 -2.15 -2.92
N PRO A 157 6.13 -2.61 -3.82
CA PRO A 157 6.17 -2.21 -5.21
C PRO A 157 5.49 -0.85 -5.33
N ILE A 158 6.14 0.20 -4.80
CA ILE A 158 5.68 1.58 -4.95
C ILE A 158 5.57 1.94 -6.43
N THR A 159 6.40 1.32 -7.28
CA THR A 159 6.33 1.43 -8.75
C THR A 159 5.04 0.86 -9.35
N VAL A 160 4.42 -0.15 -8.74
CA VAL A 160 3.11 -0.67 -9.19
C VAL A 160 1.97 0.23 -8.70
N ALA A 161 2.11 0.87 -7.52
CA ALA A 161 1.14 1.86 -7.03
C ALA A 161 1.23 3.22 -7.76
N ALA A 162 2.41 3.58 -8.29
CA ALA A 162 2.62 4.81 -9.07
C ALA A 162 2.46 4.63 -10.59
N GLY A 163 2.48 3.39 -11.07
CA GLY A 163 2.30 3.02 -12.48
C GLY A 163 0.85 2.63 -12.84
N THR A 164 -0.08 2.84 -11.92
CA THR A 164 -1.51 2.59 -12.05
C THR A 164 -2.28 3.87 -11.85
#